data_AF-A0A3D4EW68-F1
#
_entry.id   AF-A0A3D4EW68-F1
#
_cell.length_a   1.000
_cell.length_b   1.000
_cell.length_c   1.000
_cell.angle_alpha   90.00
_cell.angle_beta   90.00
_cell.angle_gamma   90.00
#
_symmetry.space_group_name_H-M   'P 1'
#
loop_
_entity.id
_entity.type
_entity.pdbx_description
1 polymer ?
#
loop_
_entity_poly.entity_id
_entity_poly.type
_entity_poly.pdbx_seq_one_letter_code
_entity_poly.pdbx_strand_id
1 'polypeptide(L)'
;FPEGHPETQNRLTEMNYFKSKIDQGADYICTQLFFDNHDFFDYRERCNLVGIDLPIVAGIMPITTISSMKRMADLAAGSRFPAKLLKRLSVADGD
;
A
#
# COMPACT_ATOMS: atom_id res chain seq x y z
N PHE A 1 2.58 1.58 5.18
CA PHE A 1 2.29 1.84 3.75
C PHE A 1 3.17 0.89 2.96
N PRO A 2 2.61 -0.07 2.19
CA PRO A 2 3.43 -1.06 1.50
C PRO A 2 4.51 -0.40 0.63
N GLU A 3 4.07 0.58 -0.16
CA GLU A 3 4.91 1.35 -1.07
C GLU A 3 5.56 2.58 -0.43
N GLY A 4 5.44 2.74 0.90
CA GLY A 4 6.00 3.87 1.66
C GLY A 4 5.07 5.07 1.77
N HIS A 5 5.30 5.87 2.81
CA HIS A 5 4.52 7.06 3.06
C HIS A 5 5.05 8.23 2.19
N PRO A 6 4.21 8.93 1.42
CA PRO A 6 4.64 10.01 0.52
C PRO A 6 5.40 11.13 1.23
N GLU A 7 4.99 11.46 2.46
CA GLU A 7 5.61 12.50 3.28
C GLU A 7 6.88 12.04 4.01
N THR A 8 7.30 10.78 3.86
CA THR A 8 8.50 10.25 4.54
C THR A 8 9.47 9.67 3.51
N GLN A 9 10.47 10.47 3.13
CA GLN A 9 11.50 10.03 2.17
C GLN A 9 12.38 8.88 2.68
N ASN A 10 12.53 8.73 4.01
CA ASN A 10 13.37 7.70 4.62
C ASN A 10 12.53 6.57 5.21
N ARG A 11 12.66 5.36 4.63
CA ARG A 11 11.95 4.16 5.08
C ARG A 11 12.28 3.73 6.51
N LEU A 12 13.51 3.96 6.97
CA LEU A 12 13.88 3.66 8.36
C LEU A 12 13.12 4.58 9.32
N THR A 13 13.05 5.87 9.00
CA THR A 13 12.30 6.85 9.79
C THR A 13 10.80 6.52 9.80
N GLU A 14 10.22 6.13 8.65
CA GLU A 14 8.83 5.67 8.57
C GLU A 14 8.59 4.49 9.50
N MET A 15 9.47 3.48 9.48
CA MET A 15 9.34 2.30 10.33
C MET A 15 9.46 2.63 11.82
N ASN A 16 10.30 3.60 12.20
CA ASN A 16 10.39 4.06 13.59
C ASN A 16 9.08 4.69 14.08
N TYR A 17 8.49 5.59 13.27
CA TYR A 17 7.18 6.16 13.59
C TYR A 17 6.08 5.11 13.62
N PHE A 18 6.12 4.17 12.69
CA PHE A 18 5.16 3.09 12.62
C PHE A 18 5.24 2.18 13.85
N LYS A 19 6.45 1.79 14.26
CA LYS A 19 6.68 1.02 15.49
C LYS A 19 6.19 1.77 16.73
N SER A 20 6.47 3.07 16.83
CA SER A 20 5.96 3.89 17.93
C SER A 20 4.43 3.92 18.02
N LYS A 21 3.71 3.86 16.89
CA LYS A 21 2.24 3.74 16.89
C LYS A 21 1.79 2.37 17.39
N ILE A 22 2.52 1.32 17.06
CA ILE A 22 2.24 -0.05 17.50
C ILE A 22 2.46 -0.19 19.00
N ASP A 23 3.59 0.32 19.50
CA ASP A 23 3.97 0.27 20.92
C ASP A 23 2.96 1.03 21.83
N GLN A 24 2.14 1.90 21.25
CA GLN A 24 1.04 2.59 21.95
C GLN A 24 -0.23 1.73 22.11
N GLY A 25 -0.20 0.46 21.69
CA GLY A 25 -1.29 -0.51 21.91
C GLY A 25 -2.14 -0.79 20.68
N ALA A 26 -1.55 -0.86 19.49
CA ALA A 26 -2.28 -1.33 18.32
C ALA A 26 -2.48 -2.86 18.36
N ASP A 27 -3.67 -3.34 17.98
CA ASP A 27 -3.98 -4.78 17.95
C ASP A 27 -3.72 -5.44 16.59
N TYR A 28 -3.78 -4.65 15.51
CA TYR A 28 -3.57 -5.11 14.15
C TYR A 28 -3.18 -3.95 13.23
N ILE A 29 -2.71 -4.30 12.03
CA ILE A 29 -2.26 -3.36 11.01
C ILE A 29 -3.18 -3.49 9.80
N CYS A 30 -3.69 -2.38 9.28
CA CYS A 30 -4.37 -2.33 8.00
C CYS A 30 -3.49 -1.56 7.00
N THR A 31 -3.16 -2.16 5.86
CA THR A 31 -2.31 -1.51 4.87
C THR A 31 -3.08 -0.51 4.02
N GLN A 32 -2.37 0.51 3.53
CA GLN A 32 -2.83 1.23 2.34
C GLN A 32 -2.98 0.26 1.16
N LEU A 33 -3.82 0.60 0.20
CA LEU A 33 -4.00 -0.12 -1.07
C LEU A 33 -2.69 -0.29 -1.83
N PHE A 34 -2.63 -1.35 -2.62
CA PHE A 34 -1.53 -1.69 -3.51
C PHE A 34 -2.05 -2.51 -4.69
N PHE A 35 -1.31 -2.54 -5.80
CA PHE A 35 -1.67 -3.31 -7.00
C PHE A 35 -0.66 -4.40 -7.37
N ASP A 36 0.48 -4.46 -6.67
CA ASP A 36 1.45 -5.53 -6.76
C ASP A 36 1.56 -6.23 -5.39
N ASN A 37 1.31 -7.54 -5.37
CA ASN A 37 1.41 -8.34 -4.16
C ASN A 37 2.84 -8.35 -3.59
N HIS A 38 3.85 -8.11 -4.42
CA HIS A 38 5.23 -7.98 -3.98
C HIS A 38 5.38 -6.88 -2.92
N ASP A 39 4.72 -5.73 -3.10
CA ASP A 39 4.81 -4.61 -2.16
C ASP A 39 4.26 -4.98 -0.77
N PHE A 40 3.21 -5.79 -0.73
CA PHE A 40 2.65 -6.30 0.52
C PHE A 40 3.59 -7.30 1.20
N PHE A 41 4.16 -8.24 0.45
CA PHE A 41 5.08 -9.24 1.01
C PHE A 41 6.38 -8.61 1.51
N ASP A 42 6.95 -7.67 0.75
CA ASP A 42 8.11 -6.88 1.18
C ASP A 42 7.81 -6.08 2.46
N TYR A 43 6.65 -5.44 2.52
CA TYR A 43 6.22 -4.70 3.72
C TYR A 43 6.09 -5.61 4.95
N ARG A 44 5.50 -6.80 4.78
CA ARG A 44 5.40 -7.79 5.85
C ARG A 44 6.78 -8.23 6.34
N GLU A 45 7.71 -8.47 5.43
CA GLU A 45 9.09 -8.84 5.78
C GLU A 45 9.80 -7.70 6.53
N ARG A 46 9.66 -6.45 6.08
CA ARG A 46 10.19 -5.28 6.79
C ARG A 46 9.61 -5.13 8.19
N CYS A 47 8.32 -5.44 8.39
CA CYS A 47 7.71 -5.44 9.72
C CYS A 47 8.33 -6.51 10.62
N ASN A 48 8.51 -7.73 10.10
CA ASN A 48 9.15 -8.83 10.82
C ASN A 48 10.59 -8.48 11.24
N LEU A 49 11.39 -7.91 10.33
CA LEU A 49 12.78 -7.52 10.61
C LEU A 49 12.94 -6.48 11.74
N VAL A 50 11.89 -5.70 12.04
CA VAL A 50 11.91 -4.71 13.14
C VAL A 50 11.14 -5.21 14.38
N GLY A 51 10.74 -6.48 14.41
CA GLY A 51 10.04 -7.13 15.52
C GLY A 51 8.58 -6.73 15.68
N ILE A 52 7.88 -6.47 14.57
CA ILE A 52 6.43 -6.23 14.57
C ILE A 52 5.71 -7.55 14.26
N ASP A 53 5.05 -8.12 15.27
CA ASP A 53 4.35 -9.42 15.20
C ASP A 53 2.82 -9.30 15.15
N LEU A 54 2.28 -8.10 14.93
CA LEU A 54 0.83 -7.91 14.83
C LEU A 54 0.26 -8.48 13.52
N PRO A 55 -1.01 -8.96 13.53
CA PRO A 55 -1.70 -9.33 12.30
C PRO A 55 -1.75 -8.17 11.29
N ILE A 56 -1.34 -8.44 10.04
CA ILE A 56 -1.37 -7.47 8.94
C ILE A 56 -2.48 -7.83 7.96
N VAL A 57 -3.47 -6.96 7.85
CA VAL A 57 -4.61 -7.05 6.92
C VAL A 57 -4.32 -6.23 5.66
N ALA A 58 -4.42 -6.87 4.50
CA ALA A 58 -4.26 -6.22 3.21
C ALA A 58 -5.46 -5.32 2.89
N GLY A 59 -5.22 -4.03 2.71
CA GLY A 59 -6.20 -3.10 2.15
C GLY A 59 -6.36 -3.35 0.65
N ILE A 60 -7.46 -3.95 0.22
CA ILE A 60 -7.76 -4.21 -1.19
C ILE A 60 -8.85 -3.25 -1.66
N MET A 61 -8.59 -2.56 -2.77
CA MET A 61 -9.55 -1.64 -3.37
C MET A 61 -9.85 -2.05 -4.81
N PRO A 62 -11.03 -2.64 -5.07
CA PRO A 62 -11.44 -3.03 -6.40
C PRO A 62 -11.58 -1.81 -7.32
N ILE A 63 -11.05 -1.91 -8.53
CA ILE A 63 -11.28 -0.91 -9.58
C ILE A 63 -12.62 -1.23 -10.22
N THR A 64 -13.62 -0.37 -10.00
CA THR A 64 -14.96 -0.50 -10.58
C THR A 64 -15.15 0.39 -11.81
N THR A 65 -14.48 1.55 -11.87
CA THR A 65 -14.46 2.42 -13.05
C THR A 65 -13.07 3.02 -13.28
N ILE A 66 -12.80 3.50 -14.49
CA ILE A 66 -11.54 4.17 -14.81
C ILE A 66 -11.45 5.54 -14.14
N SER A 67 -12.58 6.22 -13.98
CA SER A 67 -12.65 7.47 -13.20
C SER A 67 -12.30 7.26 -11.73
N SER A 68 -12.76 6.16 -11.10
CA SER A 68 -12.39 5.85 -9.72
C SER A 68 -10.92 5.54 -9.59
N MET A 69 -10.35 4.81 -10.56
CA MET A 69 -8.92 4.52 -10.61
C MET A 69 -8.06 5.79 -10.69
N LYS A 70 -8.39 6.74 -11.58
CA LYS A 70 -7.67 8.01 -11.69
C LYS A 70 -7.69 8.78 -10.37
N ARG A 71 -8.87 8.89 -9.74
CA ARG A 71 -9.00 9.54 -8.42
C ARG A 71 -8.19 8.82 -7.34
N MET A 72 -8.13 7.49 -7.37
CA MET A 72 -7.28 6.73 -6.46
C MET A 72 -5.80 7.03 -6.69
N ALA A 73 -5.35 7.11 -7.94
CA ALA A 73 -3.96 7.43 -8.26
C ALA A 73 -3.57 8.82 -7.73
N ASP A 74 -4.47 9.80 -7.82
CA ASP A 74 -4.26 11.15 -7.30
C ASP A 74 -4.17 11.17 -5.76
N LEU A 75 -5.02 10.39 -5.07
CA LEU A 75 -5.10 10.36 -3.61
C LEU A 75 -4.02 9.48 -2.96
N ALA A 76 -3.69 8.36 -3.59
CA ALA A 76 -2.72 7.39 -3.09
C ALA A 76 -1.28 7.80 -3.45
N ALA A 77 -0.96 9.10 -3.39
CA ALA A 77 0.28 9.74 -3.82
C ALA A 77 1.52 8.81 -3.70
N GLY A 78 1.82 8.07 -4.77
CA GLY A 78 2.91 7.10 -4.79
C GLY A 78 2.54 5.64 -5.09
N SER A 79 1.26 5.26 -5.12
CA SER A 79 0.87 3.90 -5.48
C SER A 79 1.19 3.56 -6.93
N ARG A 80 1.89 2.46 -7.12
CA ARG A 80 2.32 1.95 -8.41
C ARG A 80 1.20 1.16 -9.04
N PHE A 81 0.86 1.56 -10.26
CA PHE A 81 -0.06 0.83 -11.11
C PHE A 81 0.76 0.01 -12.11
N PRO A 82 0.74 -1.34 -12.05
CA PRO A 82 1.48 -2.17 -12.97
C PRO A 82 1.07 -1.90 -14.42
N ALA A 83 2.03 -1.84 -15.35
CA ALA A 83 1.76 -1.58 -16.77
C ALA A 83 0.75 -2.57 -17.37
N LYS A 84 0.78 -3.83 -16.92
CA LYS A 84 -0.19 -4.85 -17.33
C LYS A 84 -1.62 -4.51 -16.88
N LEU A 85 -1.79 -3.93 -15.70
CA LEU A 85 -3.09 -3.47 -15.20
C LEU A 85 -3.60 -2.30 -16.04
N LEU A 86 -2.76 -1.28 -16.24
CA LEU A 86 -3.11 -0.12 -17.06
C LEU A 86 -3.51 -0.51 -18.49
N LYS A 87 -2.76 -1.42 -19.11
CA LYS A 87 -3.08 -1.96 -20.45
C LYS A 87 -4.43 -2.67 -20.50
N ARG A 88 -4.80 -3.42 -19.45
CA ARG A 88 -6.11 -4.09 -19.41
C ARG A 88 -7.25 -3.10 -19.21
N LEU A 89 -7.04 -2.07 -18.39
CA LEU A 89 -8.02 -1.02 -18.18
C LEU A 89 -8.26 -0.21 -19.46
N SER A 90 -7.21 0.15 -20.20
CA SER A 90 -7.38 0.90 -21.46
C SER A 90 -8.16 0.14 -22.52
N VAL A 91 -8.08 -1.20 -22.54
CA VAL A 91 -8.86 -2.04 -23.45
C VAL A 91 -10.35 -2.01 -23.06
N ALA A 92 -10.65 -1.98 -21.76
CA ALA A 92 -12.01 -2.01 -21.24
C ALA A 92 -12.72 -0.64 -21.21
N ASP A 93 -12.03 0.48 -21.45
CA ASP A 93 -12.63 1.84 -21.49
C ASP A 93 -13.47 2.09 -22.75
N GLY A 94 -13.36 1.21 -23.76
CA GLY A 94 -14.02 1.34 -25.06
C GLY A 94 -15.20 0.39 -25.30
N ASP A 95 -15.53 -0.46 -24.32
CA ASP A 95 -16.69 -1.37 -24.31
C ASP A 95 -17.83 -0.77 -23.47
#